data_AF-A0A0D6M7H2-F1
#
_entry.id   AF-A0A0D6M7H2-F1
#
_cell.length_a   1.000
_cell.length_b   1.000
_cell.length_c   1.000
_cell.angle_alpha   90.00
_cell.angle_beta   90.00
_cell.angle_gamma   90.00
#
_symmetry.space_group_name_H-M   'P 1'
#
loop_
_entity.id
_entity.type
_entity.pdbx_description
1 polymer ?
#
loop_
_entity_poly.entity_id
_entity_poly.type
_entity_poly.pdbx_seq_one_letter_code
_entity_poly.pdbx_strand_id
1 'polypeptide(L)'
;MEFACLLRPPPKLPTVDDVRKAIPPHCFEKNLLKSVRYLVQVLRVRNLCLFPVCSRPRLWTWLLFELRVGERSLWTHRSCANPRTLLAVAEEPSPAPSVGHDCGHGSFSNYEWVNDLCGHIAHAPILAPYWPWQKSHRQHHQYTSHLDKDKGHPWVTEQDFEQRTTLEKYFASFPLSGWIRWVLAFWLDSVARMDIP
;
A
#
# COMPACT_ATOMS: atom_id res chain seq x y z
N MET A 1 15.29 -34.35 8.43
CA MET A 1 14.41 -34.53 7.26
C MET A 1 14.35 -33.30 6.33
N GLU A 2 15.15 -32.23 6.54
CA GLU A 2 15.00 -30.97 5.79
C GLU A 2 16.02 -30.71 4.66
N PHE A 3 17.20 -31.35 4.65
CA PHE A 3 18.25 -31.07 3.66
C PHE A 3 17.97 -31.61 2.25
N ALA A 4 16.99 -32.51 2.08
CA ALA A 4 16.66 -33.09 0.78
C ALA A 4 15.95 -32.11 -0.17
N CYS A 5 15.36 -31.02 0.35
CA CYS A 5 14.63 -30.04 -0.47
C CYS A 5 15.59 -29.13 -1.25
N LEU A 6 16.73 -28.75 -0.65
CA LEU A 6 17.72 -27.82 -1.22
C LEU A 6 18.59 -28.44 -2.32
N LEU A 7 18.65 -29.77 -2.41
CA LEU A 7 19.48 -30.49 -3.38
C LEU A 7 18.75 -30.86 -4.68
N ARG A 8 17.45 -30.57 -4.78
CA ARG A 8 16.71 -30.79 -6.03
C ARG A 8 17.11 -29.74 -7.05
N PRO A 9 17.40 -30.10 -8.30
CA PRO A 9 17.56 -29.10 -9.35
C PRO A 9 16.30 -28.24 -9.38
N PRO A 10 16.44 -26.91 -9.54
CA PRO A 10 15.29 -26.02 -9.53
C PRO A 10 14.30 -26.50 -10.61
N PRO A 11 13.01 -26.61 -10.27
CA PRO A 11 12.02 -27.02 -11.27
C PRO A 11 12.07 -26.02 -12.43
N LYS A 12 11.89 -26.52 -13.65
CA LYS A 12 11.74 -25.63 -14.81
C LYS A 12 10.45 -24.81 -14.61
N LEU A 13 10.61 -23.53 -14.28
CA LEU A 13 9.49 -22.62 -14.11
C LEU A 13 8.91 -22.20 -15.47
N PRO A 14 7.60 -21.98 -15.55
CA PRO A 14 6.98 -21.44 -16.77
C PRO A 14 7.54 -20.05 -17.07
N THR A 15 7.64 -19.72 -18.35
CA THR A 15 7.99 -18.35 -18.75
C THR A 15 6.81 -17.41 -18.54
N VAL A 16 7.06 -16.09 -18.52
CA VAL A 16 6.00 -15.08 -18.44
C VAL A 16 4.99 -15.24 -19.60
N ASP A 17 5.48 -15.64 -20.78
CA ASP A 17 4.62 -15.88 -21.95
C ASP A 17 3.74 -17.12 -21.78
N ASP A 18 4.24 -18.18 -21.14
CA ASP A 18 3.44 -19.38 -20.84
C ASP A 18 2.30 -19.05 -19.88
N VAL A 19 2.58 -18.24 -18.86
CA VAL A 19 1.56 -17.73 -17.93
C VAL A 19 0.56 -16.84 -18.66
N ARG A 20 1.04 -15.94 -19.53
CA ARG A 20 0.18 -15.03 -20.28
C ARG A 20 -0.77 -15.76 -21.24
N LYS A 21 -0.31 -16.85 -21.87
CA LYS A 21 -1.12 -17.71 -22.75
C LYS A 21 -2.21 -18.47 -22.00
N ALA A 22 -2.00 -18.80 -20.72
CA ALA A 22 -2.99 -19.49 -19.91
C ALA A 22 -4.16 -18.60 -19.47
N ILE A 23 -4.00 -17.28 -19.52
CA ILE A 23 -5.00 -16.30 -19.09
C ILE A 23 -5.93 -15.96 -20.27
N PRO A 24 -7.28 -16.03 -20.10
CA PRO A 24 -8.22 -15.67 -21.15
C PRO A 24 -7.99 -14.26 -21.73
N PRO A 25 -8.16 -14.04 -23.06
CA PRO A 25 -7.87 -12.74 -23.68
C PRO A 25 -8.68 -11.58 -23.10
N HIS A 26 -9.94 -11.83 -22.76
CA HIS A 26 -10.85 -10.83 -22.19
C HIS A 26 -10.37 -10.29 -20.82
N CYS A 27 -9.48 -10.99 -20.11
CA CYS A 27 -8.89 -10.51 -18.88
C CYS A 27 -7.89 -9.35 -19.11
N PHE A 28 -7.39 -9.19 -20.34
CA PHE A 28 -6.49 -8.10 -20.71
C PHE A 28 -7.22 -6.89 -21.31
N GLU A 29 -8.53 -6.99 -21.51
CA GLU A 29 -9.35 -5.90 -22.03
C GLU A 29 -9.66 -4.87 -20.94
N LYS A 30 -9.07 -3.68 -21.08
CA LYS A 30 -9.31 -2.55 -20.18
C LYS A 30 -10.51 -1.75 -20.67
N ASN A 31 -11.43 -1.44 -19.76
CA ASN A 31 -12.62 -0.65 -20.06
C ASN A 31 -12.71 0.55 -19.11
N LEU A 32 -12.46 1.75 -19.65
CA LEU A 32 -12.44 2.98 -18.87
C LEU A 32 -13.79 3.25 -18.18
N LEU A 33 -14.91 3.01 -18.85
CA LEU A 33 -16.23 3.24 -18.27
C LEU A 33 -16.49 2.31 -17.08
N LYS A 34 -16.03 1.05 -17.16
CA LYS A 34 -16.09 0.08 -16.07
C LYS A 34 -15.22 0.52 -14.89
N SER A 35 -13.99 0.98 -15.15
CA SER A 35 -13.08 1.51 -14.12
C SER A 35 -13.67 2.73 -13.42
N VAL A 36 -14.19 3.70 -14.17
CA VAL A 36 -14.85 4.90 -13.63
C VAL A 36 -16.10 4.53 -12.84
N ARG A 37 -16.92 3.58 -13.33
CA ARG A 37 -18.08 3.07 -12.60
C ARG A 37 -17.68 2.48 -11.25
N TYR A 38 -16.64 1.65 -11.19
CA TYR A 38 -16.15 1.09 -9.93
C TYR A 38 -15.62 2.17 -9.00
N LEU A 39 -14.87 3.15 -9.52
CA LEU A 39 -14.42 4.29 -8.74
C LEU A 39 -15.59 5.05 -8.09
N VAL A 40 -16.61 5.39 -8.88
CA VAL A 40 -17.82 6.05 -8.39
C VAL A 40 -18.55 5.19 -7.36
N GLN A 41 -18.64 3.88 -7.60
CA GLN A 41 -19.27 2.95 -6.67
C GLN A 41 -18.53 2.89 -5.33
N VAL A 42 -17.19 2.82 -5.34
CA VAL A 42 -16.37 2.84 -4.12
C VAL A 42 -16.54 4.14 -3.35
N LEU A 43 -16.51 5.29 -4.05
CA LEU A 43 -16.74 6.60 -3.44
C LEU A 43 -18.15 6.72 -2.83
N ARG A 44 -19.16 6.20 -3.53
CA ARG A 44 -20.55 6.19 -3.06
C ARG A 44 -20.72 5.32 -1.82
N VAL A 45 -20.21 4.09 -1.83
CA VAL A 45 -20.26 3.18 -0.67
C VAL A 45 -19.53 3.81 0.52
N ARG A 46 -18.33 4.34 0.30
CA ARG A 46 -17.58 5.06 1.34
C ARG A 46 -18.38 6.19 1.96
N ASN A 47 -18.89 7.12 1.15
CA ASN A 47 -19.65 8.26 1.65
C ASN A 47 -20.93 7.81 2.36
N LEU A 48 -21.61 6.75 1.88
CA LEU A 48 -22.80 6.23 2.53
C LEU A 48 -22.50 5.53 3.87
N CYS A 49 -21.37 4.85 4.00
CA CYS A 49 -20.97 4.12 5.20
C CYS A 49 -20.33 5.01 6.28
N LEU A 50 -19.54 6.03 5.89
CA LEU A 50 -18.80 6.89 6.84
C LEU A 50 -19.61 8.11 7.29
N PHE A 51 -20.44 8.69 6.42
CA PHE A 51 -21.22 9.89 6.74
C PHE A 51 -22.21 9.74 7.92
N PRO A 52 -22.95 8.63 8.09
CA PRO A 52 -23.85 8.43 9.23
C PRO A 52 -23.14 7.99 10.53
N VAL A 53 -21.85 7.64 10.49
CA VAL A 53 -21.03 7.32 11.67
C VAL A 53 -20.49 8.60 12.30
N CYS A 54 -20.01 9.54 11.48
CA CYS A 54 -19.45 10.81 11.96
C CYS A 54 -20.52 11.84 12.37
N SER A 55 -21.75 11.72 11.85
CA SER A 55 -22.87 12.63 12.15
C SER A 55 -23.73 12.22 13.35
N ARG A 56 -23.41 11.12 14.05
CA ARG A 56 -24.09 10.71 15.29
C ARG A 56 -23.21 10.97 16.53
N PRO A 57 -23.44 12.05 17.31
CA PRO A 57 -22.67 12.34 18.52
C PRO A 57 -22.80 11.26 19.63
N ARG A 58 -23.77 10.35 19.52
CA ARG A 58 -23.98 9.24 20.49
C ARG A 58 -23.01 8.06 20.37
N LEU A 59 -22.19 7.98 19.32
CA LEU A 59 -21.15 6.94 19.19
C LEU A 59 -19.82 7.35 19.84
N TRP A 60 -19.54 8.65 19.92
CA TRP A 60 -18.39 9.19 20.65
C TRP A 60 -18.49 8.91 22.17
N THR A 61 -19.71 8.92 22.72
CA THR A 61 -19.93 8.61 24.15
C THR A 61 -19.81 7.12 24.47
N TRP A 62 -20.04 6.21 23.50
CA TRP A 62 -19.83 4.77 23.67
C TRP A 62 -18.35 4.37 23.60
N LEU A 63 -17.56 5.03 22.74
CA LEU A 63 -16.11 4.81 22.67
C LEU A 63 -15.39 5.22 23.96
N LEU A 64 -15.87 6.27 24.64
CA LEU A 64 -15.39 6.67 25.97
C LEU A 64 -15.89 5.78 27.12
N PHE A 65 -17.00 5.06 26.93
CA PHE A 65 -17.56 4.14 27.93
C PHE A 65 -16.84 2.77 27.93
N GLU A 66 -16.45 2.26 26.76
CA GLU A 66 -15.69 1.01 26.59
C GLU A 66 -14.25 1.09 27.12
N LEU A 67 -13.65 2.29 27.21
CA LEU A 67 -12.35 2.47 27.90
C LEU A 67 -12.42 2.20 29.42
N ARG A 68 -13.61 1.94 29.98
CA ARG A 68 -13.81 1.67 31.41
C ARG A 68 -14.25 0.25 31.75
N VAL A 69 -14.62 -0.59 30.79
CA VAL A 69 -15.10 -1.95 31.07
C VAL A 69 -14.25 -2.95 30.28
N GLY A 70 -13.40 -3.64 31.02
CA GLY A 70 -12.57 -4.71 30.48
C GLY A 70 -13.39 -5.89 29.99
N GLU A 71 -12.85 -6.50 28.94
CA GLU A 71 -13.16 -7.82 28.41
C GLU A 71 -14.55 -8.04 27.78
N ARG A 72 -14.55 -8.31 26.46
CA ARG A 72 -14.71 -9.68 25.91
C ARG A 72 -15.39 -9.65 24.52
N SER A 73 -14.63 -9.49 23.44
CA SER A 73 -14.94 -10.15 22.16
C SER A 73 -13.69 -10.25 21.27
N LEU A 74 -13.31 -11.48 20.91
CA LEU A 74 -11.94 -11.85 20.51
C LEU A 74 -11.69 -11.91 18.98
N TRP A 75 -12.50 -11.28 18.13
CA TRP A 75 -12.24 -11.33 16.67
C TRP A 75 -12.42 -10.02 15.90
N THR A 76 -13.18 -9.05 16.41
CA THR A 76 -13.32 -7.70 15.81
C THR A 76 -12.33 -6.67 16.36
N HIS A 77 -11.73 -6.92 17.53
CA HIS A 77 -10.87 -5.94 18.22
C HIS A 77 -9.44 -5.82 17.65
N ARG A 78 -8.93 -6.80 16.89
CA ARG A 78 -7.52 -6.76 16.46
C ARG A 78 -7.25 -5.88 15.24
N SER A 79 -8.27 -5.50 14.49
CA SER A 79 -8.15 -4.52 13.38
C SER A 79 -8.28 -3.07 13.85
N CYS A 80 -8.97 -2.83 14.98
CA CYS A 80 -9.19 -1.50 15.54
C CYS A 80 -8.11 -1.09 16.55
N ALA A 81 -7.38 -2.03 17.16
CA ALA A 81 -6.36 -1.74 18.18
C ALA A 81 -4.93 -1.54 17.62
N ASN A 82 -4.74 -1.58 16.30
CA ASN A 82 -3.46 -1.16 15.72
C ASN A 82 -3.49 0.37 15.52
N PRO A 83 -2.64 1.15 16.20
CA PRO A 83 -2.56 2.60 15.95
C PRO A 83 -2.13 2.93 14.51
N ARG A 84 -1.63 1.96 13.72
CA ARG A 84 -1.48 2.13 12.26
C ARG A 84 -2.81 2.27 11.53
N THR A 85 -3.89 1.62 11.98
CA THR A 85 -5.21 1.77 11.38
C THR A 85 -5.90 3.02 11.90
N LEU A 86 -5.87 3.31 13.20
CA LEU A 86 -6.60 4.46 13.77
C LEU A 86 -6.14 5.83 13.25
N LEU A 87 -4.85 6.04 12.99
CA LEU A 87 -4.38 7.28 12.35
C LEU A 87 -4.69 7.31 10.84
N ALA A 88 -4.78 6.16 10.19
CA ALA A 88 -5.23 6.06 8.80
C ALA A 88 -6.75 6.26 8.63
N VAL A 89 -7.55 6.00 9.68
CA VAL A 89 -9.01 6.24 9.68
C VAL A 89 -9.36 7.67 10.12
N ALA A 90 -8.48 8.38 10.85
CA ALA A 90 -8.79 9.74 11.34
C ALA A 90 -8.54 10.86 10.30
N GLU A 91 -7.73 10.60 9.26
CA GLU A 91 -7.41 11.53 8.17
C GLU A 91 -7.60 10.85 6.80
N GLU A 92 -8.72 10.12 6.70
CA GLU A 92 -9.17 9.24 5.61
C GLU A 92 -8.53 9.52 4.24
N PRO A 93 -7.40 8.87 3.89
CA PRO A 93 -6.97 8.87 2.51
C PRO A 93 -8.08 8.11 1.78
N SER A 94 -8.77 8.85 0.92
CA SER A 94 -9.64 8.40 -0.16
C SER A 94 -9.26 7.02 -0.74
N PRO A 95 -10.14 6.35 -1.53
CA PRO A 95 -9.79 5.14 -2.31
C PRO A 95 -8.63 5.32 -3.34
N ALA A 96 -7.97 6.46 -3.24
CA ALA A 96 -6.96 7.04 -4.06
C ALA A 96 -5.63 6.24 -4.08
N PRO A 97 -5.15 5.58 -3.00
CA PRO A 97 -3.97 4.71 -3.13
C PRO A 97 -4.21 3.53 -4.07
N SER A 98 -5.40 2.90 -4.02
CA SER A 98 -5.73 1.78 -4.91
C SER A 98 -5.92 2.23 -6.37
N VAL A 99 -6.60 3.36 -6.58
CA VAL A 99 -6.78 3.92 -7.93
C VAL A 99 -5.44 4.36 -8.52
N GLY A 100 -4.61 5.03 -7.72
CA GLY A 100 -3.24 5.41 -8.11
C GLY A 100 -2.39 4.19 -8.41
N HIS A 101 -2.57 3.10 -7.66
CA HIS A 101 -1.93 1.82 -7.92
C HIS A 101 -2.31 1.24 -9.29
N ASP A 102 -3.62 1.15 -9.56
CA ASP A 102 -4.15 0.63 -10.82
C ASP A 102 -3.72 1.49 -12.02
N CYS A 103 -3.67 2.81 -11.84
CA CYS A 103 -3.14 3.77 -12.80
C CYS A 103 -1.64 3.57 -13.04
N GLY A 104 -0.86 3.33 -11.99
CA GLY A 104 0.57 3.05 -12.08
C GLY A 104 0.91 1.80 -12.88
N HIS A 105 0.04 0.78 -12.80
CA HIS A 105 0.11 -0.42 -13.65
C HIS A 105 -0.47 -0.22 -15.06
N GLY A 106 -1.11 0.92 -15.30
CA GLY A 106 -1.84 1.20 -16.54
C GLY A 106 -3.06 0.30 -16.74
N SER A 107 -3.59 -0.32 -15.68
CA SER A 107 -4.76 -1.21 -15.74
C SER A 107 -6.08 -0.43 -15.72
N PHE A 108 -6.06 0.80 -15.21
CA PHE A 108 -7.23 1.66 -15.09
C PHE A 108 -7.85 2.03 -16.46
N SER A 109 -7.01 2.38 -17.44
CA SER A 109 -7.44 2.72 -18.79
C SER A 109 -6.38 2.38 -19.86
N ASN A 110 -6.79 2.36 -21.13
CA ASN A 110 -5.87 2.25 -22.27
C ASN A 110 -5.12 3.55 -22.59
N TYR A 111 -5.50 4.67 -21.96
CA TYR A 111 -4.91 5.98 -22.21
C TYR A 111 -3.93 6.33 -21.09
N GLU A 112 -2.65 6.41 -21.42
CA GLU A 112 -1.58 6.68 -20.44
C GLU A 112 -1.81 8.02 -19.71
N TRP A 113 -2.16 9.08 -20.44
CA TRP A 113 -2.44 10.38 -19.85
C TRP A 113 -3.63 10.38 -18.85
N VAL A 114 -4.64 9.53 -19.08
CA VAL A 114 -5.78 9.39 -18.14
C VAL A 114 -5.29 8.73 -16.87
N ASN A 115 -4.46 7.68 -17.00
CA ASN A 115 -3.88 6.99 -15.86
C ASN A 115 -2.99 7.94 -15.07
N ASP A 116 -2.16 8.75 -15.73
CA ASP A 116 -1.28 9.69 -15.04
C ASP A 116 -2.05 10.79 -14.33
N LEU A 117 -3.06 11.38 -14.99
CA LEU A 117 -3.92 12.39 -14.35
C LEU A 117 -4.64 11.83 -13.12
N CYS A 118 -5.28 10.67 -13.27
CA CYS A 118 -5.97 10.00 -12.18
C CYS A 118 -4.98 9.59 -11.06
N GLY A 119 -3.80 9.11 -11.42
CA GLY A 119 -2.73 8.75 -10.50
C GLY A 119 -2.24 9.93 -9.67
N HIS A 120 -1.99 11.08 -10.31
CA HIS A 120 -1.61 12.32 -9.61
C HIS A 120 -2.70 12.81 -8.66
N ILE A 121 -3.96 12.87 -9.11
CA ILE A 121 -5.09 13.25 -8.26
C ILE A 121 -5.19 12.29 -7.06
N ALA A 122 -4.94 11.01 -7.30
CA ALA A 122 -5.12 10.00 -6.29
C ALA A 122 -3.96 9.95 -5.27
N HIS A 123 -2.76 10.33 -5.67
CA HIS A 123 -1.59 10.38 -4.80
C HIS A 123 -1.45 11.70 -4.03
N ALA A 124 -2.15 12.76 -4.45
CA ALA A 124 -2.08 14.08 -3.80
C ALA A 124 -2.45 14.06 -2.29
N PRO A 125 -3.53 13.38 -1.83
CA PRO A 125 -3.91 13.39 -0.41
C PRO A 125 -2.89 12.72 0.51
N ILE A 126 -2.09 11.77 -0.01
CA ILE A 126 -1.06 11.06 0.76
C ILE A 126 0.33 11.68 0.61
N LEU A 127 0.42 12.85 -0.04
CA LEU A 127 1.66 13.58 -0.30
C LEU A 127 2.75 12.71 -0.96
N ALA A 128 2.30 11.76 -1.77
CA ALA A 128 3.13 10.86 -2.55
C ALA A 128 3.36 11.44 -3.94
N PRO A 129 4.59 11.67 -4.41
CA PRO A 129 4.78 11.98 -5.81
C PRO A 129 4.49 10.73 -6.65
N TYR A 130 3.52 10.81 -7.56
CA TYR A 130 3.01 9.67 -8.33
C TYR A 130 4.07 9.03 -9.25
N TRP A 131 4.78 9.79 -10.07
CA TRP A 131 5.78 9.21 -11.00
C TRP A 131 6.97 8.53 -10.29
N PRO A 132 7.59 9.12 -9.25
CA PRO A 132 8.62 8.42 -8.50
C PRO A 132 8.10 7.13 -7.88
N TRP A 133 6.88 7.17 -7.33
CA TRP A 133 6.20 5.97 -6.84
C TRP A 133 5.94 4.96 -7.96
N GLN A 134 5.47 5.36 -9.13
CA GLN A 134 5.23 4.47 -10.28
C GLN A 134 6.52 3.76 -10.72
N LYS A 135 7.65 4.48 -10.78
CA LYS A 135 8.96 3.92 -11.13
C LYS A 135 9.46 2.92 -10.07
N SER A 136 9.44 3.30 -8.79
CA SER A 136 9.90 2.43 -7.70
C SER A 136 8.98 1.23 -7.50
N HIS A 137 7.67 1.40 -7.69
CA HIS A 137 6.68 0.32 -7.63
C HIS A 137 6.86 -0.70 -8.75
N ARG A 138 7.21 -0.27 -9.96
CA ARG A 138 7.60 -1.20 -11.05
C ARG A 138 8.83 -2.04 -10.67
N GLN A 139 9.83 -1.42 -10.04
CA GLN A 139 11.02 -2.14 -9.56
C GLN A 139 10.67 -3.12 -8.42
N HIS A 140 9.77 -2.73 -7.50
CA HIS A 140 9.25 -3.62 -6.46
C HIS A 140 8.59 -4.88 -7.06
N HIS A 141 7.73 -4.74 -8.08
CA HIS A 141 7.11 -5.90 -8.73
C HIS A 141 8.09 -6.77 -9.53
N GLN A 142 9.15 -6.19 -10.08
CA GLN A 142 10.19 -6.94 -10.79
C GLN A 142 11.11 -7.71 -9.83
N TYR A 143 11.37 -7.16 -8.66
CA TYR A 143 12.34 -7.68 -7.70
C TYR A 143 11.71 -7.95 -6.33
N THR A 144 10.44 -8.36 -6.29
CA THR A 144 9.71 -8.53 -5.03
C THR A 144 10.47 -9.47 -4.10
N SER A 145 10.67 -9.06 -2.85
CA SER A 145 11.45 -9.82 -1.85
C SER A 145 12.95 -9.97 -2.15
N HIS A 146 13.49 -9.24 -3.11
CA HIS A 146 14.93 -9.13 -3.30
C HIS A 146 15.52 -8.10 -2.34
N LEU A 147 16.55 -8.49 -1.58
CA LEU A 147 17.14 -7.67 -0.53
C LEU A 147 17.57 -6.26 -0.99
N ASP A 148 18.30 -6.15 -2.12
CA ASP A 148 18.86 -4.85 -2.55
C ASP A 148 18.04 -4.12 -3.62
N LYS A 149 17.32 -4.89 -4.44
CA LYS A 149 16.67 -4.40 -5.66
C LYS A 149 15.21 -4.04 -5.45
N ASP A 150 14.57 -4.61 -4.45
CA ASP A 150 13.20 -4.25 -4.09
C ASP A 150 13.18 -2.85 -3.46
N LYS A 151 12.43 -1.93 -4.06
CA LYS A 151 12.24 -0.55 -3.58
C LYS A 151 10.91 -0.34 -2.85
N GLY A 152 10.13 -1.40 -2.61
CA GLY A 152 8.83 -1.31 -1.91
C GLY A 152 8.98 -0.97 -0.43
N HIS A 153 10.06 -1.39 0.20
CA HIS A 153 10.40 -1.01 1.57
C HIS A 153 11.90 -1.14 1.83
N PRO A 154 12.46 -0.36 2.78
CA PRO A 154 13.83 -0.55 3.21
C PRO A 154 13.94 -1.87 3.98
N TRP A 155 14.64 -2.85 3.40
CA TRP A 155 15.01 -4.05 4.13
C TRP A 155 15.94 -3.68 5.27
N VAL A 156 15.77 -4.35 6.40
CA VAL A 156 16.64 -4.22 7.56
C VAL A 156 17.20 -5.60 7.80
N THR A 157 18.48 -5.79 7.48
CA THR A 157 19.17 -7.02 7.86
C THR A 157 19.42 -7.05 9.36
N GLU A 158 19.68 -8.23 9.90
CA GLU A 158 20.08 -8.36 11.31
C GLU A 158 21.32 -7.53 11.61
N GLN A 159 22.29 -7.52 10.70
CA GLN A 159 23.50 -6.69 10.80
C GLN A 159 23.16 -5.19 10.83
N ASP A 160 22.29 -4.71 9.94
CA ASP A 160 21.85 -3.31 9.91
C ASP A 160 21.08 -2.93 11.18
N PHE A 161 20.34 -3.88 11.76
CA PHE A 161 19.62 -3.66 13.00
C PHE A 161 20.58 -3.53 14.17
N GLU A 162 21.57 -4.42 14.29
CA GLU A 162 22.53 -4.39 15.40
C GLU A 162 23.41 -3.15 15.40
N GLN A 163 23.73 -2.60 14.24
CA GLN A 163 24.50 -1.36 14.11
C GLN A 163 23.72 -0.09 14.49
N ARG A 164 22.38 -0.15 14.60
CA ARG A 164 21.56 1.02 14.94
C ARG A 164 21.67 1.42 16.40
N THR A 165 21.62 2.72 16.63
CA THR A 165 21.46 3.30 17.96
C THR A 165 20.13 2.87 18.59
N THR A 166 20.08 2.90 19.92
CA THR A 166 18.86 2.63 20.69
C THR A 166 17.70 3.53 20.23
N LEU A 167 17.99 4.81 19.97
CA LEU A 167 17.00 5.77 19.48
C LEU A 167 16.41 5.35 18.12
N GLU A 168 17.25 4.91 17.17
CA GLU A 168 16.78 4.49 15.83
C GLU A 168 15.93 3.21 15.88
N LYS A 169 16.28 2.26 16.75
CA LYS A 169 15.50 1.02 16.97
C LYS A 169 14.09 1.33 17.49
N TYR A 170 14.00 2.21 18.49
CA TYR A 170 12.70 2.61 19.06
C TYR A 170 11.94 3.61 18.19
N PHE A 171 12.63 4.51 17.50
CA PHE A 171 12.02 5.43 16.55
C PHE A 171 11.31 4.65 15.45
N ALA A 172 11.91 3.61 14.87
CA ALA A 172 11.24 2.79 13.85
C ALA A 172 9.96 2.08 14.36
N SER A 173 9.81 1.93 15.67
CA SER A 173 8.64 1.33 16.32
C SER A 173 7.58 2.38 16.69
N PHE A 174 7.91 3.66 16.63
CA PHE A 174 7.00 4.76 16.94
C PHE A 174 5.91 4.89 15.87
N PRO A 175 4.61 4.96 16.21
CA PRO A 175 3.53 4.97 15.21
C PRO A 175 3.66 6.05 14.13
N LEU A 176 4.19 7.25 14.46
CA LEU A 176 4.37 8.33 13.48
C LEU A 176 5.69 8.24 12.71
N SER A 177 6.62 7.36 13.09
CA SER A 177 7.88 7.24 12.37
C SER A 177 7.67 6.76 10.94
N GLY A 178 6.61 5.99 10.70
CA GLY A 178 6.18 5.59 9.36
C GLY A 178 5.93 6.81 8.50
N TRP A 179 5.03 7.70 8.94
CA TRP A 179 4.69 8.93 8.22
C TRP A 179 5.89 9.86 8.05
N ILE A 180 6.70 10.06 9.10
CA ILE A 180 7.90 10.90 9.05
C ILE A 180 8.93 10.34 8.06
N ARG A 181 9.21 9.02 8.13
CA ARG A 181 10.13 8.37 7.18
C ARG A 181 9.58 8.37 5.76
N TRP A 182 8.27 8.23 5.60
CA TRP A 182 7.63 8.27 4.30
C TRP A 182 7.70 9.66 3.69
N VAL A 183 7.28 10.70 4.40
CA VAL A 183 7.30 12.08 3.90
C VAL A 183 8.73 12.58 3.71
N LEU A 184 9.65 12.36 4.66
CA LEU A 184 11.01 12.88 4.56
C LEU A 184 11.92 12.00 3.69
N ALA A 185 11.94 10.68 3.90
CA ALA A 185 12.85 9.82 3.17
C ALA A 185 12.37 9.55 1.74
N PHE A 186 11.05 9.44 1.49
CA PHE A 186 10.59 9.27 0.11
C PHE A 186 10.83 10.55 -0.71
N TRP A 187 10.64 11.76 -0.15
CA TRP A 187 10.99 12.99 -0.85
C TRP A 187 12.49 13.13 -1.10
N LEU A 188 13.33 12.91 -0.08
CA LEU A 188 14.78 13.04 -0.22
C LEU A 188 15.36 11.95 -1.14
N ASP A 189 14.92 10.70 -1.02
CA ASP A 189 15.45 9.57 -1.80
C ASP A 189 14.88 9.54 -3.23
N SER A 190 13.61 9.91 -3.43
CA SER A 190 13.04 10.04 -4.78
C SER A 190 13.70 11.16 -5.57
N VAL A 191 14.02 12.29 -4.94
CA VAL A 191 14.72 13.39 -5.63
C VAL A 191 16.20 13.05 -5.86
N ALA A 192 16.87 12.39 -4.91
CA ALA A 192 18.31 12.12 -4.98
C ALA A 192 18.71 10.87 -5.79
N ARG A 193 17.82 9.86 -5.94
CA ARG A 193 18.13 8.58 -6.62
C ARG A 193 17.41 8.38 -7.95
N MET A 194 16.74 9.40 -8.47
CA MET A 194 16.18 9.35 -9.83
C MET A 194 17.23 9.54 -10.93
N ASP A 195 18.47 9.90 -10.58
CA ASP A 195 19.65 9.92 -11.46
C ASP A 195 20.29 8.53 -11.64
N ILE A 196 19.51 7.57 -12.13
CA ILE A 196 20.04 6.33 -12.71
C ILE A 196 19.41 6.21 -14.10
N PRO A 197 20.24 6.13 -15.17
CA PRO A 197 19.85 6.35 -16.56
C PRO A 197 18.66 5.52 -17.04
#